data_AF-A0A7Y4VL80-F1
#
_entry.id   AF-A0A7Y4VL80-F1
#
_cell.length_a   1.000
_cell.length_b   1.000
_cell.length_c   1.000
_cell.angle_alpha   90.00
_cell.angle_beta   90.00
_cell.angle_gamma   90.00
#
_symmetry.space_group_name_H-M   'P 1'
#
loop_
_entity.id
_entity.type
_entity.pdbx_description
1 polymer ?
#
loop_
_entity_poly.entity_id
_entity_poly.type
_entity_poly.pdbx_seq_one_letter_code
_entity_poly.pdbx_strand_id
1 'polypeptide(L)'
;MDELSVKIKIADREYPMKVKRKEEEKVRAAGKLINEKIKYYRDQFGLDDKQDLLAMVAFDCLVDKMADEENLQVIDQTVIEKVNHLQQLVSQAL
;
A
#
# COMPACT_ATOMS: atom_id res chain seq x y z
N MET A 1 6.45 3.85 -25.78
CA MET A 1 7.66 2.99 -25.71
C MET A 1 8.47 3.35 -24.46
N ASP A 2 7.95 3.11 -23.26
CA ASP A 2 8.68 3.41 -22.00
C ASP A 2 8.44 2.32 -20.94
N GLU A 3 8.35 1.07 -21.39
CA GLU A 3 8.28 -0.11 -20.53
C GLU A 3 9.67 -0.73 -20.41
N LEU A 4 10.11 -0.95 -19.18
CA LEU A 4 11.32 -1.67 -18.83
C LEU A 4 10.94 -3.08 -18.38
N SER A 5 11.68 -4.07 -18.86
CA SER A 5 11.61 -5.41 -18.28
C SER A 5 12.46 -5.44 -17.00
N VAL A 6 11.81 -5.72 -15.88
CA VAL A 6 12.46 -5.90 -14.57
C VAL A 6 12.20 -7.29 -14.03
N LYS A 7 13.10 -7.76 -13.17
CA LYS A 7 12.95 -9.03 -12.45
C LYS A 7 12.82 -8.71 -10.97
N ILE A 8 11.67 -9.00 -10.39
CA ILE A 8 11.41 -8.80 -8.96
C ILE A 8 11.58 -10.13 -8.25
N LYS A 9 12.38 -10.15 -7.20
CA LYS A 9 12.59 -11.32 -6.36
C LYS A 9 11.69 -11.24 -5.13
N ILE A 10 10.75 -12.18 -5.01
CA ILE A 10 9.83 -12.30 -3.86
C ILE A 10 10.07 -13.67 -3.23
N ALA A 11 10.49 -13.68 -1.96
CA ALA A 11 11.04 -14.82 -1.27
C ALA A 11 12.13 -15.52 -2.12
N ASP A 12 11.86 -16.73 -2.58
CA ASP A 12 12.78 -17.55 -3.37
C ASP A 12 12.41 -17.62 -4.85
N ARG A 13 11.47 -16.80 -5.31
CA ARG A 13 11.00 -16.79 -6.69
C ARG A 13 11.29 -15.46 -7.38
N GLU A 14 11.76 -15.55 -8.62
CA GLU A 14 11.95 -14.39 -9.49
C GLU A 14 10.78 -14.28 -10.47
N TYR A 15 10.19 -13.10 -10.52
CA TYR A 15 9.08 -12.77 -11.38
C TYR A 15 9.53 -11.72 -12.41
N PRO A 16 9.70 -12.10 -13.69
CA PRO A 16 9.95 -11.15 -14.76
C PRO A 16 8.66 -10.40 -15.10
N MET A 17 8.71 -9.07 -15.12
CA MET A 17 7.56 -8.21 -15.39
C MET A 17 7.96 -6.98 -16.18
N LYS A 18 7.05 -6.47 -17.01
CA LYS A 18 7.23 -5.22 -17.75
C LYS A 18 6.55 -4.10 -16.97
N VAL A 19 7.32 -3.09 -16.60
CA VAL A 19 6.86 -1.95 -15.80
C VAL A 19 7.22 -0.65 -16.47
N LYS A 20 6.40 0.38 -16.29
CA LYS A 20 6.71 1.71 -16.80
C LYS A 20 7.89 2.29 -16.02
N ARG A 21 8.76 3.06 -16.68
CA ARG A 21 9.90 3.73 -16.02
C ARG A 21 9.55 4.49 -14.74
N LYS A 22 8.41 5.18 -14.72
CA LYS A 22 7.94 5.95 -13.56
C LYS A 22 7.49 5.09 -12.37
N GLU A 23 7.21 3.82 -12.60
CA GLU A 23 6.67 2.90 -11.60
C GLU A 23 7.71 1.87 -11.14
N GLU A 24 8.84 1.74 -11.83
CA GLU A 24 9.87 0.74 -11.53
C GLU A 24 10.35 0.81 -10.08
N GLU A 25 10.63 2.00 -9.58
CA GLU A 25 11.07 2.22 -8.21
C GLU A 25 10.00 1.76 -7.20
N LYS A 26 8.72 2.08 -7.45
CA LYS A 26 7.61 1.65 -6.61
C LYS A 26 7.46 0.13 -6.60
N VAL A 27 7.56 -0.51 -7.76
CA VAL A 27 7.46 -1.97 -7.89
C VAL A 27 8.61 -2.66 -7.16
N ARG A 28 9.83 -2.14 -7.28
CA ARG A 28 10.99 -2.68 -6.57
C ARG A 28 10.87 -2.49 -5.05
N ALA A 29 10.40 -1.32 -4.60
CA ALA A 29 10.16 -1.05 -3.20
C ALA A 29 9.09 -1.99 -2.62
N ALA A 30 8.00 -2.23 -3.34
CA ALA A 30 6.95 -3.16 -2.93
C ALA A 30 7.48 -4.59 -2.76
N GLY A 31 8.29 -5.08 -3.72
CA GLY A 31 8.93 -6.40 -3.60
C GLY A 31 9.83 -6.52 -2.37
N LYS A 32 10.58 -5.45 -2.04
CA LYS A 32 11.43 -5.41 -0.84
C LYS A 32 10.59 -5.45 0.44
N LEU A 33 9.50 -4.68 0.50
CA LEU A 33 8.61 -4.63 1.65
C LEU A 33 7.93 -5.98 1.92
N ILE A 34 7.49 -6.67 0.87
CA ILE A 34 6.93 -8.03 0.99
C ILE A 34 7.96 -8.98 1.60
N ASN A 35 9.21 -8.95 1.14
CA ASN A 35 10.27 -9.81 1.68
C ASN A 35 10.56 -9.52 3.16
N GLU A 36 10.51 -8.25 3.56
CA GLU A 36 10.68 -7.84 4.96
C GLU A 36 9.52 -8.34 5.82
N LYS A 37 8.26 -8.19 5.37
CA LYS A 37 7.09 -8.73 6.09
C LYS A 37 7.14 -10.27 6.17
N ILE A 38 7.50 -10.98 5.09
CA ILE A 38 7.68 -12.46 5.11
C ILE A 38 8.70 -12.86 6.18
N LYS A 39 9.84 -12.17 6.25
CA LYS A 39 10.88 -12.45 7.26
C LYS A 39 10.35 -12.19 8.67
N TYR A 40 9.64 -11.07 8.87
CA TYR A 40 9.03 -10.75 10.15
C TYR A 40 8.07 -11.84 10.62
N TYR A 41 7.14 -12.29 9.76
CA TYR A 41 6.20 -13.35 10.13
C TYR A 41 6.88 -14.70 10.39
N ARG A 42 7.92 -15.03 9.63
CA ARG A 42 8.73 -16.22 9.89
C ARG A 42 9.38 -16.16 11.28
N ASP A 43 10.01 -15.03 11.60
CA ASP A 43 10.73 -14.85 12.86
C ASP A 43 9.76 -14.78 14.07
N GLN A 44 8.56 -14.21 13.89
CA GLN A 44 7.57 -14.07 14.97
C GLN A 44 6.74 -15.34 15.23
N PHE A 45 6.31 -16.03 14.17
CA PHE A 45 5.38 -17.16 14.27
C PHE A 45 6.05 -18.52 14.07
N GLY A 46 7.34 -18.55 13.72
CA GLY A 46 8.07 -19.79 13.45
C GLY A 46 7.51 -20.57 12.26
N LEU A 47 6.85 -19.87 11.33
CA LEU A 47 6.24 -20.48 10.15
C LEU A 47 7.28 -20.71 9.06
N ASP A 48 7.39 -21.95 8.59
CA ASP A 48 8.26 -22.31 7.47
C ASP A 48 7.51 -22.47 6.15
N ASP A 49 6.18 -22.60 6.20
CA ASP A 49 5.36 -22.68 4.99
C ASP A 49 5.28 -21.31 4.30
N LYS A 50 5.80 -21.27 3.06
CA LYS A 50 5.88 -20.04 2.25
C LYS A 50 4.51 -19.54 1.82
N GLN A 51 3.54 -20.44 1.63
CA GLN A 51 2.18 -20.07 1.25
C GLN A 51 1.47 -19.41 2.42
N ASP A 52 1.61 -19.95 3.63
CA ASP A 52 1.02 -19.37 4.84
C ASP A 52 1.64 -18.01 5.16
N LEU A 53 2.97 -17.89 5.04
CA LEU A 53 3.65 -16.60 5.20
C LEU A 53 3.15 -15.56 4.19
N LEU A 54 3.00 -15.95 2.91
CA LEU A 54 2.46 -15.05 1.89
C LEU A 54 1.00 -14.69 2.16
N ALA A 55 0.19 -15.63 2.64
CA ALA A 55 -1.20 -15.40 3.01
C ALA A 55 -1.30 -14.40 4.18
N MET A 56 -0.45 -14.52 5.20
CA MET A 56 -0.39 -13.56 6.30
C MET A 56 -0.01 -12.16 5.82
N VAL A 57 1.01 -12.04 4.96
CA VAL A 57 1.41 -10.75 4.39
C VAL A 57 0.28 -10.14 3.57
N ALA A 58 -0.41 -10.94 2.76
CA ALA A 58 -1.54 -10.47 1.96
C ALA A 58 -2.71 -10.02 2.84
N PHE A 59 -3.02 -10.77 3.89
CA PHE A 59 -4.05 -10.42 4.87
C PHE A 59 -3.74 -9.09 5.54
N ASP A 60 -2.52 -8.94 6.08
CA ASP A 60 -2.07 -7.72 6.76
C ASP A 60 -2.12 -6.50 5.82
N CYS A 61 -1.67 -6.65 4.58
CA CYS A 61 -1.76 -5.57 3.59
C CYS A 61 -3.19 -5.17 3.25
N LEU A 62 -4.14 -6.12 3.27
CA LEU A 62 -5.56 -5.81 3.07
C LEU A 62 -6.16 -5.10 4.29
N VAL A 63 -5.79 -5.50 5.50
CA VAL A 63 -6.22 -4.82 6.75
C VAL A 63 -5.69 -3.39 6.77
N ASP A 64 -4.40 -3.19 6.49
CA ASP A 64 -3.78 -1.86 6.37
C ASP A 64 -4.53 -1.00 5.34
N LYS A 65 -4.81 -1.55 4.16
CA LYS A 65 -5.54 -0.84 3.09
C LYS A 65 -6.95 -0.45 3.51
N MET A 66 -7.68 -1.32 4.20
CA MET A 66 -9.03 -1.03 4.69
C MET A 66 -9.01 0.08 5.74
N ALA A 67 -8.03 0.07 6.65
CA ALA A 67 -7.86 1.13 7.64
C ALA A 67 -7.50 2.48 6.98
N ASP A 68 -6.63 2.47 5.97
CA ASP A 68 -6.29 3.67 5.19
C ASP A 68 -7.50 4.22 4.43
N GLU A 69 -8.34 3.35 3.84
CA GLU A 69 -9.57 3.77 3.16
C GLU A 69 -10.58 4.41 4.13
N GLU A 70 -10.75 3.86 5.34
CA GLU A 70 -11.59 4.46 6.38
C GLU A 70 -11.06 5.84 6.80
N ASN A 71 -9.76 5.97 7.02
CA ASN A 71 -9.13 7.25 7.37
C ASN A 71 -9.31 8.30 6.27
N LEU A 72 -9.19 7.92 4.99
CA LEU A 72 -9.42 8.83 3.87
C LEU A 72 -10.87 9.34 3.82
N GLN A 73 -11.85 8.47 4.08
CA GLN A 73 -13.26 8.88 4.15
C GLN A 73 -13.51 9.89 5.27
N VAL A 74 -12.89 9.70 6.45
CA VAL A 74 -12.98 10.65 7.56
C VAL A 74 -12.35 12.00 7.21
N ILE A 75 -11.20 11.99 6.53
CA ILE A 75 -10.53 13.22 6.08
C ILE A 75 -11.40 13.97 5.07
N ASP A 76 -11.95 13.28 4.06
CA ASP A 76 -12.82 13.89 3.05
C ASP A 76 -14.04 14.56 3.69
N GLN A 77 -14.69 13.87 4.63
CA GLN A 77 -15.81 14.43 5.37
C GLN A 77 -15.41 15.67 6.17
N THR A 78 -14.27 15.63 6.85
CA THR A 78 -13.73 16.76 7.62
C THR A 78 -13.42 17.95 6.71
N VAL A 79 -12.84 17.73 5.54
CA VAL A 79 -12.53 18.78 4.56
C VAL A 79 -13.82 19.43 4.07
N ILE A 80 -14.85 18.64 3.74
CA ILE A 80 -16.15 19.16 3.32
C ILE A 80 -16.78 20.03 4.41
N GLU A 81 -16.75 19.58 5.66
CA GLU A 81 -17.26 20.36 6.80
C GLU A 81 -16.51 21.68 6.98
N LYS A 82 -15.19 21.68 6.88
CA LYS A 82 -14.37 22.90 6.98
C LYS A 82 -14.67 23.86 5.82
N VAL A 83 -14.80 23.36 4.59
CA VAL A 83 -15.15 24.18 3.42
C VAL A 83 -16.54 24.80 3.58
N ASN A 84 -17.53 24.03 4.00
CA ASN A 84 -18.88 24.53 4.27
C ASN A 84 -18.90 25.58 5.38
N HIS A 85 -18.12 25.38 6.44
CA HIS A 85 -17.99 26.34 7.52
C HIS A 85 -17.38 27.66 7.04
N LEU A 86 -16.33 27.61 6.22
CA LEU A 86 -15.74 28.80 5.61
C LEU A 86 -16.74 29.52 4.70
N GLN A 87 -17.53 28.78 3.92
CA GLN A 87 -18.56 29.35 3.06
C GLN A 87 -19.66 30.06 3.87
N GLN A 88 -20.07 29.49 5.01
CA GLN A 88 -21.00 30.16 5.93
C GLN A 88 -20.43 31.46 6.50
N LEU A 89 -19.17 31.48 6.91
CA LEU A 89 -18.52 32.69 7.45
C LEU A 89 -18.45 33.81 6.40
N VAL A 90 -18.09 33.48 5.17
CA VAL A 90 -18.10 34.43 4.05
C VAL A 90 -19.51 34.95 3.78
N SER A 91 -20.52 34.08 3.82
CA SER A 91 -21.92 34.44 3.60
C SER A 91 -22.51 35.30 4.72
N GLN A 92 -22.00 35.21 5.94
CA GLN A 92 -22.39 36.06 7.08
C GLN A 92 -21.71 37.43 7.08
N ALA A 93 -20.56 37.55 6.41
CA ALA A 93 -19.79 38.79 6.32
C ALA A 93 -20.20 39.67 5.12
N LEU A 94 -21.03 39.15 4.21
CA LEU A 94 -21.70 39.84 3.10
C LEU A 94 -23.11 40.26 3.50
#